data_AF-A0A2G5V9R5-F1
#
_entry.id   AF-A0A2G5V9R5-F1
#
_cell.length_a   1.000
_cell.length_b   1.000
_cell.length_c   1.000
_cell.angle_alpha   90.00
_cell.angle_beta   90.00
_cell.angle_gamma   90.00
#
_symmetry.space_group_name_H-M   'P 1'
#
loop_
_entity.id
_entity.type
_entity.pdbx_description
1 polymer ?
#
loop_
_entity_poly.entity_id
_entity_poly.type
_entity_poly.pdbx_seq_one_letter_code
_entity_poly.pdbx_strand_id
1 'polypeptide(L)'
;MKSLLILLLLLVPTIFCRSNAFSRGSCLQLINAARSAFADKLQLANMNALVYNKKLEKKALEQLFYSGPCPQPSIISHNQTDIYLNVKGHDLIVDLLSATGSTQLACVRSKCEDEDVFSIVTDVHDSSPISGPPGSECSPDRKANEEGLCTQEYSRGGYARKFSFGGMLDSIKDSMRNIPKARKEEDAVTEGPISIAIRETIEKIGEIMKNFPAVTSNPVHKWGDEIDH
;
A
#
# COMPACT_ATOMS: atom_id res chain seq x y z
N MET A 1 -39.84 17.70 30.01
CA MET A 1 -39.25 17.64 28.66
C MET A 1 -37.85 18.28 28.62
N LYS A 2 -36.92 17.86 29.51
CA LYS A 2 -35.52 18.31 29.50
C LYS A 2 -34.51 17.15 29.53
N SER A 3 -34.96 15.94 29.91
CA SER A 3 -34.12 14.74 30.00
C SER A 3 -33.77 14.11 28.64
N LEU A 4 -34.64 14.26 27.63
CA LEU A 4 -34.43 13.68 26.28
C LEU A 4 -33.36 14.41 25.45
N LEU A 5 -33.13 15.71 25.71
CA LEU A 5 -32.10 16.48 25.00
C LEU A 5 -30.68 16.12 25.46
N ILE A 6 -30.50 15.73 26.72
CA ILE A 6 -29.20 15.36 27.29
C ILE A 6 -28.73 14.01 26.73
N LEU A 7 -29.66 13.07 26.50
CA LEU A 7 -29.34 11.78 25.88
C LEU A 7 -28.90 11.92 24.41
N LEU A 8 -29.50 12.88 23.67
CA LEU A 8 -29.14 13.15 22.28
C LEU A 8 -27.74 13.81 22.16
N LEU A 9 -27.39 14.68 23.11
CA LEU A 9 -26.08 15.37 23.17
C LEU A 9 -24.92 14.43 23.54
N LEU A 10 -25.19 13.37 24.32
CA LEU A 10 -24.18 12.35 24.69
C LEU A 10 -23.91 11.32 23.59
N LEU A 11 -24.74 11.26 22.55
CA LEU A 11 -24.55 10.38 21.37
C LEU A 11 -23.72 11.04 20.25
N VAL A 12 -23.43 12.34 20.35
CA VAL A 12 -22.71 13.09 19.30
C VAL A 12 -21.19 12.81 19.24
N PRO A 13 -20.46 12.41 20.30
CA PRO A 13 -19.02 12.16 20.14
C PRO A 13 -18.66 10.80 19.53
N THR A 14 -19.58 9.85 19.38
CA THR A 14 -19.20 8.49 18.93
C THR A 14 -19.02 8.36 17.43
N ILE A 15 -19.50 9.33 16.64
CA ILE A 15 -19.40 9.31 15.17
C ILE A 15 -18.11 9.98 14.69
N PHE A 16 -17.54 10.91 15.47
CA PHE A 16 -16.32 11.65 15.10
C PHE A 16 -15.00 10.94 15.48
N CYS A 17 -15.05 9.79 16.15
CA CYS A 17 -13.87 8.94 16.37
C CYS A 17 -13.70 7.87 15.28
N ARG A 18 -14.16 8.11 14.05
CA ARG A 18 -13.66 7.37 12.87
C ARG A 18 -12.43 8.09 12.36
N SER A 19 -11.34 7.99 13.12
CA SER A 19 -10.06 8.49 12.64
C SER A 19 -9.67 7.69 11.40
N ASN A 20 -9.59 8.38 10.26
CA ASN A 20 -8.95 7.94 9.02
C ASN A 20 -7.42 7.80 9.21
N ALA A 21 -7.01 7.35 10.40
CA ALA A 21 -5.64 7.32 10.85
C ALA A 21 -4.86 6.30 10.02
N PHE A 22 -3.74 6.76 9.47
CA PHE A 22 -2.73 5.87 8.93
C PHE A 22 -2.37 4.81 9.99
N SER A 23 -2.62 3.55 9.68
CA SER A 23 -2.31 2.38 10.50
C SER A 23 -1.61 1.31 9.65
N ARG A 24 -0.96 0.35 10.31
CA ARG A 24 -0.37 -0.83 9.65
C ARG A 24 -1.35 -1.53 8.71
N GLY A 25 -2.58 -1.75 9.21
CA GLY A 25 -3.65 -2.39 8.45
C GLY A 25 -4.07 -1.58 7.22
N SER A 26 -4.26 -0.26 7.38
CA SER A 26 -4.62 0.60 6.23
C SER A 26 -3.52 0.69 5.19
N CYS A 27 -2.24 0.71 5.59
CA CYS A 27 -1.13 0.70 4.64
C CYS A 27 -1.08 -0.64 3.88
N LEU A 28 -1.21 -1.76 4.59
CA LEU A 28 -1.25 -3.09 3.99
C LEU A 28 -2.36 -3.22 2.95
N GLN A 29 -3.58 -2.84 3.32
CA GLN A 29 -4.74 -2.90 2.44
C GLN A 29 -4.56 -2.02 1.21
N LEU A 30 -4.05 -0.80 1.39
CA LEU A 30 -3.80 0.12 0.29
C LEU A 30 -2.81 -0.45 -0.73
N ILE A 31 -1.65 -0.93 -0.26
CA ILE A 31 -0.60 -1.44 -1.15
C ILE A 31 -1.06 -2.73 -1.84
N ASN A 32 -1.72 -3.65 -1.13
CA ASN A 32 -2.25 -4.86 -1.78
C ASN A 32 -3.35 -4.54 -2.80
N ALA A 33 -4.25 -3.59 -2.51
CA ALA A 33 -5.26 -3.18 -3.48
C ALA A 33 -4.62 -2.56 -4.74
N ALA A 34 -3.60 -1.72 -4.55
CA ALA A 34 -2.84 -1.15 -5.67
C ALA A 34 -2.12 -2.24 -6.48
N ARG A 35 -1.50 -3.23 -5.82
CA ARG A 35 -0.85 -4.38 -6.46
C ARG A 35 -1.83 -5.28 -7.22
N SER A 36 -3.00 -5.55 -6.65
CA SER A 36 -4.07 -6.30 -7.32
C SER A 36 -4.50 -5.59 -8.60
N ALA A 37 -4.75 -4.28 -8.50
CA ALA A 37 -5.13 -3.48 -9.66
C ALA A 37 -4.01 -3.43 -10.71
N PHE A 38 -2.74 -3.31 -10.28
CA PHE A 38 -1.56 -3.35 -11.14
C PHE A 38 -1.42 -4.70 -11.85
N ALA A 39 -1.63 -5.82 -11.13
CA ALA A 39 -1.61 -7.16 -11.69
C ALA A 39 -2.73 -7.39 -12.72
N ASP A 40 -3.96 -6.94 -12.44
CA ASP A 40 -5.05 -7.00 -13.43
C ASP A 40 -4.76 -6.11 -14.65
N LYS A 41 -4.15 -4.96 -14.44
CA LYS A 41 -3.81 -4.01 -15.50
C LYS A 41 -2.82 -4.60 -16.50
N LEU A 42 -1.72 -5.13 -15.97
CA LEU A 42 -0.59 -5.64 -16.72
C LEU A 42 -0.67 -7.14 -16.99
N GLN A 43 -1.75 -7.79 -16.56
CA GLN A 43 -1.95 -9.23 -16.68
C GLN A 43 -0.76 -10.00 -16.08
N LEU A 44 -0.49 -9.77 -14.79
CA LEU A 44 0.55 -10.45 -14.03
C LEU A 44 -0.03 -11.61 -13.23
N ALA A 45 0.32 -12.83 -13.63
CA ALA A 45 -0.27 -14.06 -13.12
C ALA A 45 0.28 -14.52 -11.76
N ASN A 46 1.47 -14.05 -11.37
CA ASN A 46 2.21 -14.51 -10.20
C ASN A 46 2.45 -13.42 -9.13
N MET A 47 1.61 -12.38 -9.09
CA MET A 47 1.76 -11.28 -8.13
C MET A 47 1.45 -11.75 -6.71
N ASN A 48 2.44 -11.75 -5.82
CA ASN A 48 2.21 -12.07 -4.41
C ASN A 48 1.42 -10.97 -3.68
N ALA A 49 0.49 -11.39 -2.83
CA ALA A 49 -0.01 -10.51 -1.79
C ALA A 49 1.07 -10.34 -0.71
N LEU A 50 1.14 -9.13 -0.20
CA LEU A 50 2.04 -8.79 0.88
C LEU A 50 1.38 -9.04 2.24
N VAL A 51 2.19 -9.38 3.24
CA VAL A 51 1.81 -9.51 4.64
C VAL A 51 2.59 -8.48 5.46
N TYR A 52 1.95 -7.87 6.46
CA TYR A 52 2.64 -6.87 7.27
C TYR A 52 3.66 -7.52 8.21
N ASN A 53 4.92 -7.07 8.16
CA ASN A 53 5.98 -7.53 9.07
C ASN A 53 6.53 -6.35 9.89
N LYS A 54 6.10 -6.23 11.16
CA LYS A 54 6.55 -5.18 12.09
C LYS A 54 8.08 -5.12 12.25
N LYS A 55 8.82 -6.23 12.05
CA LYS A 55 10.28 -6.24 12.15
C LYS A 55 10.96 -5.40 11.06
N LEU A 56 10.31 -5.25 9.89
CA LEU A 56 10.83 -4.44 8.79
C LEU A 56 10.70 -2.93 9.07
N GLU A 57 9.80 -2.49 9.97
CA GLU A 57 9.67 -1.07 10.36
C GLU A 57 11.00 -0.52 10.88
N LYS A 58 11.76 -1.34 11.62
CA LYS A 58 13.04 -0.96 12.19
C LYS A 58 14.05 -0.55 11.11
N LYS A 59 14.05 -1.20 9.94
CA LYS A 59 14.95 -0.90 8.83
C LYS A 59 14.70 0.50 8.27
N ALA A 60 13.43 0.85 8.02
CA ALA A 60 13.07 2.20 7.59
C ALA A 60 13.38 3.26 8.65
N LEU A 61 13.10 2.98 9.92
CA LEU A 61 13.41 3.91 11.02
C LEU A 61 14.91 4.15 11.18
N GLU A 62 15.73 3.11 11.09
CA GLU A 62 17.19 3.23 11.10
C GLU A 62 17.67 4.09 9.93
N GLN A 63 17.13 3.86 8.73
CA GLN A 63 17.50 4.64 7.57
C GLN A 63 17.08 6.12 7.68
N LEU A 64 15.89 6.40 8.21
CA LEU A 64 15.43 7.77 8.49
C LEU A 64 16.28 8.45 9.57
N PHE A 65 16.78 7.69 10.55
CA PHE A 65 17.71 8.23 11.54
C PHE A 65 19.02 8.72 10.91
N TYR A 66 19.55 8.00 9.91
CA TYR A 66 20.77 8.41 9.20
C TYR A 66 20.54 9.54 8.19
N SER A 67 19.42 9.52 7.46
CA SER A 67 19.12 10.48 6.39
C SER A 67 18.43 11.76 6.89
N GLY A 68 17.97 11.77 8.13
CA GLY A 68 17.17 12.86 8.69
C GLY A 68 15.67 12.71 8.37
N PRO A 69 14.83 13.61 8.89
CA PRO A 69 13.37 13.51 8.79
C PRO A 69 12.81 13.76 7.37
N CYS A 70 13.64 14.29 6.46
CA CYS A 70 13.24 14.78 5.14
C CYS A 70 14.06 14.13 4.01
N PRO A 71 14.09 12.79 3.87
CA PRO A 71 14.83 12.17 2.78
C PRO A 71 14.20 12.52 1.43
N GLN A 72 15.05 12.65 0.41
CA GLN A 72 14.59 12.70 -0.98
C GLN A 72 13.96 11.35 -1.38
N PRO A 73 12.96 11.33 -2.26
CA PRO A 73 12.38 10.10 -2.79
C PRO A 73 13.47 9.19 -3.36
N SER A 74 13.61 7.98 -2.84
CA SER A 74 14.68 7.06 -3.24
C SER A 74 14.40 5.60 -2.81
N ILE A 75 15.11 4.65 -3.43
CA ILE A 75 15.13 3.24 -3.02
C ILE A 75 16.53 2.92 -2.50
N ILE A 76 16.59 2.25 -1.34
CA ILE A 76 17.82 1.71 -0.78
C ILE A 76 17.67 0.20 -0.66
N SER A 77 18.39 -0.52 -1.50
CA SER A 77 18.42 -1.98 -1.51
C SER A 77 19.56 -2.49 -0.61
N HIS A 78 19.23 -3.32 0.37
CA HIS A 78 20.22 -3.92 1.27
C HIS A 78 19.69 -5.22 1.87
N ASN A 79 20.51 -6.28 1.90
CA ASN A 79 20.20 -7.57 2.53
C ASN A 79 18.80 -8.11 2.21
N GLN A 80 18.49 -8.27 0.92
CA GLN A 80 17.20 -8.78 0.41
C GLN A 80 15.99 -7.97 0.88
N THR A 81 16.18 -6.67 1.09
CA THR A 81 15.10 -5.73 1.38
C THR A 81 15.31 -4.45 0.62
N ASP A 82 14.21 -3.89 0.13
CA ASP A 82 14.18 -2.56 -0.46
C ASP A 82 13.49 -1.62 0.51
N ILE A 83 14.12 -0.47 0.73
CA ILE A 83 13.61 0.62 1.56
C ILE A 83 13.28 1.77 0.64
N TYR A 84 11.99 1.96 0.37
CA TYR A 84 11.44 3.07 -0.39
C TYR A 84 11.26 4.24 0.57
N LEU A 85 12.13 5.24 0.50
CA LEU A 85 12.07 6.45 1.32
C LEU A 85 11.24 7.51 0.62
N ASN A 86 10.42 8.23 1.39
CA ASN A 86 9.58 9.34 0.90
C ASN A 86 8.88 8.96 -0.40
N VAL A 87 8.03 7.91 -0.34
CA VAL A 87 7.34 7.31 -1.48
C VAL A 87 6.46 8.36 -2.16
N LYS A 88 7.06 9.05 -3.13
CA LYS A 88 6.50 10.09 -3.97
C LYS A 88 7.07 9.88 -5.38
N GLY A 89 6.29 10.20 -6.40
CA GLY A 89 6.72 10.11 -7.79
C GLY A 89 6.51 8.72 -8.41
N HIS A 90 6.54 8.71 -9.74
CA HIS A 90 6.08 7.59 -10.55
C HIS A 90 6.93 6.33 -10.36
N ASP A 91 8.24 6.46 -10.49
CA ASP A 91 9.13 5.30 -10.64
C ASP A 91 9.22 4.46 -9.36
N LEU A 92 9.22 5.10 -8.18
CA LEU A 92 9.21 4.40 -6.89
C LEU A 92 7.94 3.58 -6.68
N ILE A 93 6.80 4.12 -7.11
CA ILE A 93 5.51 3.43 -6.99
C ILE A 93 5.45 2.28 -8.00
N VAL A 94 5.96 2.46 -9.22
CA VAL A 94 6.06 1.34 -10.20
C VAL A 94 6.89 0.20 -9.62
N ASP A 95 8.09 0.48 -9.12
CA ASP A 95 8.97 -0.56 -8.55
C ASP A 95 8.28 -1.29 -7.40
N LEU A 96 7.71 -0.54 -6.45
CA LEU A 96 6.99 -1.11 -5.30
C LEU A 96 5.80 -2.00 -5.71
N LEU A 97 5.00 -1.56 -6.69
CA LEU A 97 3.81 -2.27 -7.11
C LEU A 97 4.10 -3.43 -8.07
N SER A 98 5.19 -3.36 -8.83
CA SER A 98 5.56 -4.35 -9.86
C SER A 98 6.35 -5.53 -9.31
N ALA A 99 6.94 -5.43 -8.11
CA ALA A 99 7.72 -6.49 -7.49
C ALA A 99 6.87 -7.74 -7.18
N THR A 100 6.75 -8.67 -8.13
CA THR A 100 5.90 -9.87 -8.02
C THR A 100 6.37 -10.83 -6.93
N GLY A 101 7.67 -10.87 -6.67
CA GLY A 101 8.30 -11.78 -5.71
C GLY A 101 8.12 -11.37 -4.24
N SER A 102 8.00 -10.08 -3.94
CA SER A 102 7.85 -9.59 -2.57
C SER A 102 6.62 -10.18 -1.87
N THR A 103 6.76 -10.53 -0.60
CA THR A 103 5.73 -11.20 0.20
C THR A 103 5.43 -10.48 1.50
N GLN A 104 6.28 -9.52 1.89
CA GLN A 104 6.21 -8.82 3.15
C GLN A 104 6.34 -7.32 2.94
N LEU A 105 5.67 -6.56 3.80
CA LEU A 105 5.81 -5.11 3.84
C LEU A 105 5.81 -4.55 5.25
N ALA A 106 6.42 -3.39 5.43
CA ALA A 106 6.18 -2.51 6.55
C ALA A 106 6.09 -1.07 6.08
N CYS A 107 5.36 -0.24 6.82
CA CYS A 107 5.25 1.17 6.53
C CYS A 107 5.63 2.00 7.75
N VAL A 108 6.39 3.07 7.51
CA VAL A 108 6.77 4.04 8.51
C VAL A 108 6.28 5.40 8.03
N ARG A 109 5.55 6.09 8.91
CA ARG A 109 5.19 7.49 8.72
C ARG A 109 6.12 8.33 9.58
N SER A 110 6.70 9.35 8.98
CA SER A 110 7.51 10.37 9.63
C SER A 110 7.01 11.75 9.21
N LYS A 111 7.48 12.80 9.87
CA LYS A 111 7.17 14.18 9.51
C LYS A 111 8.41 14.88 9.00
N CYS A 112 8.27 15.55 7.86
CA CYS A 112 9.20 16.53 7.36
C CYS A 112 8.50 17.89 7.40
N GLU A 113 8.85 18.73 8.39
CA GLU A 113 8.11 19.97 8.67
C GLU A 113 6.61 19.68 8.90
N ASP A 114 5.74 20.28 8.10
CA ASP A 114 4.28 20.06 8.11
C ASP A 114 3.82 18.98 7.12
N GLU A 115 4.74 18.38 6.36
CA GLU A 115 4.45 17.30 5.41
C GLU A 115 4.68 15.91 6.00
N ASP A 116 3.78 14.98 5.67
CA ASP A 116 3.99 13.56 5.96
C ASP A 116 4.92 12.90 4.95
N VAL A 117 5.86 12.13 5.47
CA VAL A 117 6.80 11.31 4.71
C VAL A 117 6.49 9.85 5.00
N PHE A 118 6.07 9.13 3.97
CA PHE A 118 5.84 7.69 4.01
C PHE A 118 7.06 6.96 3.49
N SER A 119 7.56 6.01 4.27
CA SER A 119 8.59 5.07 3.86
C SER A 119 8.06 3.66 3.93
N ILE A 120 8.35 2.85 2.91
CA ILE A 120 7.88 1.47 2.80
C ILE A 120 9.10 0.55 2.71
N VAL A 121 9.04 -0.58 3.40
CA VAL A 121 10.06 -1.62 3.31
C VAL A 121 9.42 -2.88 2.80
N THR A 122 10.03 -3.53 1.81
CA THR A 122 9.62 -4.85 1.33
C THR A 122 10.77 -5.85 1.43
N ASP A 123 10.43 -7.13 1.51
CA ASP A 123 11.38 -8.18 1.19
C ASP A 123 11.58 -8.27 -0.33
N VAL A 124 12.76 -8.71 -0.73
CA VAL A 124 13.12 -8.92 -2.13
C VAL A 124 13.34 -10.41 -2.33
N HIS A 125 12.49 -10.99 -3.17
CA HIS A 125 12.63 -12.35 -3.64
C HIS A 125 12.66 -12.33 -5.16
N ASP A 126 13.62 -13.05 -5.73
CA ASP A 126 13.74 -13.16 -7.18
C ASP A 126 12.49 -13.85 -7.75
N SER A 127 11.76 -13.10 -8.56
CA SER A 127 10.59 -13.58 -9.28
C SER A 127 10.44 -12.76 -10.54
N SER A 128 10.52 -13.42 -11.70
CA SER A 128 10.20 -12.75 -12.96
C SER A 128 8.67 -12.62 -13.09
N PRO A 129 8.16 -11.46 -13.53
CA PRO A 129 6.74 -11.31 -13.81
C PRO A 129 6.29 -12.31 -14.88
N ILE A 130 5.21 -13.05 -14.63
CA ILE A 130 4.62 -14.01 -15.58
C ILE A 130 3.37 -13.39 -16.18
N SER A 131 3.31 -13.33 -17.51
CA SER A 131 2.13 -12.82 -18.22
C SER A 131 0.98 -13.82 -18.20
N GLY A 132 -0.17 -13.39 -17.69
CA GLY A 132 -1.41 -14.17 -17.67
C GLY A 132 -2.48 -13.58 -16.75
N PRO A 133 -3.65 -14.23 -16.64
CA PRO A 133 -4.69 -13.80 -15.71
C PRO A 133 -4.15 -13.74 -14.27
N PRO A 134 -4.45 -12.69 -13.49
CA PRO A 134 -4.00 -12.58 -12.11
C PRO A 134 -4.28 -13.83 -11.27
N GLY A 135 -3.26 -14.32 -10.57
CA GLY A 135 -3.34 -15.50 -9.71
C GLY A 135 -3.34 -16.85 -10.43
N SER A 136 -3.22 -16.88 -11.77
CA SER A 136 -3.18 -18.15 -12.52
C SER A 136 -1.85 -18.91 -12.41
N GLU A 137 -0.76 -18.23 -12.03
CA GLU A 137 0.60 -18.78 -11.97
C GLU A 137 1.23 -18.56 -10.58
N CYS A 138 0.45 -18.81 -9.53
CA CYS A 138 0.98 -18.78 -8.16
C CYS A 138 1.97 -19.92 -7.93
N SER A 139 3.02 -19.66 -7.13
CA SER A 139 3.95 -20.71 -6.69
C SER A 139 3.21 -21.87 -6.00
N PRO A 140 3.73 -23.11 -6.00
CA PRO A 140 3.03 -24.30 -5.51
C PRO A 140 2.40 -24.17 -4.10
N ASP A 141 3.04 -23.44 -3.19
CA ASP A 141 2.57 -23.25 -1.80
C ASP A 141 1.62 -22.05 -1.62
N ARG A 142 1.16 -21.46 -2.72
CA ARG A 142 0.31 -20.26 -2.73
C ARG A 142 -0.92 -20.46 -3.61
N LYS A 143 -2.00 -19.80 -3.21
CA LYS A 143 -3.26 -19.77 -3.95
C LYS A 143 -3.70 -18.34 -4.19
N ALA A 144 -4.35 -18.10 -5.33
CA ALA A 144 -4.97 -16.83 -5.63
C ALA A 144 -6.08 -16.52 -4.60
N ASN A 145 -6.09 -15.30 -4.08
CA ASN A 145 -7.24 -14.78 -3.35
C ASN A 145 -8.29 -14.20 -4.33
N GLU A 146 -9.40 -13.71 -3.78
CA GLU A 146 -10.48 -13.07 -4.56
C GLU A 146 -10.04 -11.81 -5.33
N GLU A 147 -8.87 -11.26 -5.00
CA GLU A 147 -8.28 -10.08 -5.64
C GLU A 147 -7.22 -10.45 -6.71
N GLY A 148 -7.03 -11.74 -7.00
CA GLY A 148 -6.07 -12.21 -8.00
C GLY A 148 -4.60 -12.18 -7.54
N LEU A 149 -4.35 -12.04 -6.23
CA LEU A 149 -3.02 -12.05 -5.63
C LEU A 149 -2.70 -13.42 -5.02
N CYS A 150 -1.43 -13.83 -5.09
CA CYS A 150 -0.95 -15.09 -4.55
C CYS A 150 -0.68 -15.02 -3.04
N THR A 151 -1.43 -15.78 -2.26
CA THR A 151 -1.39 -15.82 -0.79
C THR A 151 -1.04 -17.21 -0.28
N GLN A 152 -0.44 -17.31 0.92
CA GLN A 152 -0.32 -18.61 1.60
C GLN A 152 -1.68 -19.07 2.13
N GLU A 153 -1.99 -20.36 1.96
CA GLU A 153 -3.28 -20.99 2.30
C GLU A 153 -3.69 -20.82 3.77
N TYR A 154 -2.73 -20.62 4.68
CA TYR A 154 -2.96 -20.39 6.11
C TYR A 154 -3.28 -18.95 6.50
N SER A 155 -3.33 -18.03 5.54
CA SER A 155 -3.79 -16.66 5.76
C SER A 155 -5.32 -16.64 5.85
N ARG A 156 -5.90 -17.41 6.78
CA ARG A 156 -7.32 -17.32 7.12
C ARG A 156 -7.58 -15.86 7.47
N GLY A 157 -8.35 -15.21 6.59
CA GLY A 157 -8.64 -13.78 6.64
C GLY A 157 -8.92 -13.33 8.06
N GLY A 158 -7.93 -12.67 8.67
CA GLY A 158 -8.19 -11.80 9.79
C GLY A 158 -9.24 -10.81 9.32
N TYR A 159 -10.33 -10.73 10.08
CA TYR A 159 -11.50 -9.92 9.77
C TYR A 159 -11.06 -8.59 9.18
N ALA A 160 -11.23 -8.42 7.86
CA ALA A 160 -11.05 -7.13 7.22
C ALA A 160 -12.18 -6.27 7.76
N ARG A 161 -11.97 -5.62 8.92
CA ARG A 161 -12.85 -4.55 9.36
C ARG A 161 -12.91 -3.60 8.17
N LYS A 162 -14.10 -3.45 7.59
CA LYS A 162 -14.43 -2.41 6.62
C LYS A 162 -14.20 -1.08 7.32
N PHE A 163 -12.95 -0.65 7.40
CA PHE A 163 -12.61 0.71 7.74
C PHE A 163 -13.03 1.60 6.57
N SER A 164 -13.35 2.85 6.88
CA SER A 164 -13.94 3.83 5.96
C SER A 164 -12.95 4.33 4.89
N PHE A 165 -12.15 3.44 4.31
CA PHE A 165 -11.31 3.67 3.13
C PHE A 165 -12.00 3.26 1.82
N GLY A 166 -13.28 2.85 1.87
CA GLY A 166 -14.07 2.46 0.70
C GLY A 166 -13.89 3.43 -0.46
N GLY A 167 -14.17 4.72 -0.25
CA GLY A 167 -14.05 5.73 -1.32
C GLY A 167 -12.63 5.90 -1.90
N MET A 168 -11.59 5.61 -1.12
CA MET A 168 -10.19 5.71 -1.57
C MET A 168 -9.75 4.48 -2.35
N LEU A 169 -10.10 3.28 -1.86
CA LEU A 169 -9.90 2.03 -2.57
C LEU A 169 -10.71 1.98 -3.86
N ASP A 170 -11.95 2.48 -3.82
CA ASP A 170 -12.80 2.65 -4.99
C ASP A 170 -12.15 3.61 -5.98
N SER A 171 -11.56 4.73 -5.52
CA SER A 171 -10.84 5.67 -6.39
C SER A 171 -9.63 5.04 -7.09
N ILE A 172 -8.86 4.19 -6.42
CA ILE A 172 -7.72 3.47 -7.03
C ILE A 172 -8.22 2.44 -8.03
N LYS A 173 -9.21 1.63 -7.64
CA LYS A 173 -9.82 0.62 -8.51
C LYS A 173 -10.45 1.26 -9.75
N ASP A 174 -11.17 2.36 -9.59
CA ASP A 174 -11.81 3.08 -10.69
C ASP A 174 -10.77 3.75 -11.60
N SER A 175 -9.71 4.34 -11.02
CA SER A 175 -8.61 4.91 -11.82
C SER A 175 -7.94 3.85 -12.68
N MET A 176 -7.65 2.67 -12.11
CA MET A 176 -7.04 1.55 -12.84
C MET A 176 -8.00 0.88 -13.85
N ARG A 177 -9.32 0.85 -13.55
CA ARG A 177 -10.35 0.30 -14.43
C ARG A 177 -10.47 1.10 -15.74
N ASN A 178 -10.29 2.41 -15.69
CA ASN A 178 -10.42 3.29 -16.86
C ASN A 178 -9.25 3.19 -17.85
N ILE A 179 -8.15 2.56 -17.45
CA ILE A 179 -7.02 2.30 -18.34
C ILE A 179 -7.38 1.08 -19.23
N PRO A 180 -6.98 1.02 -20.50
CA PRO A 180 -7.07 -0.22 -21.30
C PRO A 180 -6.09 -1.29 -20.79
N LYS A 181 -6.52 -2.57 -20.68
CA LYS A 181 -5.64 -3.67 -20.24
C LYS A 181 -4.48 -3.89 -21.22
N ALA A 182 -3.30 -4.20 -20.70
CA ALA A 182 -2.17 -4.58 -21.54
C ALA A 182 -2.56 -5.83 -22.35
N ARG A 183 -2.46 -5.75 -23.68
CA ARG A 183 -2.52 -6.94 -24.54
C ARG A 183 -1.13 -7.55 -24.60
N LYS A 184 -1.04 -8.86 -24.86
CA LYS A 184 0.21 -9.50 -25.28
C LYS A 184 0.63 -8.84 -26.59
N GLU A 185 1.61 -7.95 -26.53
CA GLU A 185 2.23 -7.38 -27.71
C GLU A 185 3.74 -7.54 -27.51
N GLU A 186 4.28 -8.52 -28.23
CA GLU A 186 5.70 -8.64 -28.51
C GLU A 186 6.13 -7.36 -29.25
N ASP A 187 7.32 -6.88 -28.87
CA ASP A 187 8.13 -5.86 -29.52
C ASP A 187 7.86 -4.36 -29.24
N ALA A 188 8.91 -3.77 -28.64
CA ALA A 188 9.45 -2.43 -28.85
C ALA A 188 8.70 -1.19 -28.33
N VAL A 189 9.25 -0.64 -27.25
CA VAL A 189 9.71 0.77 -27.09
C VAL A 189 8.97 1.77 -27.99
N THR A 190 7.84 2.27 -27.52
CA THR A 190 7.39 3.66 -27.73
C THR A 190 6.38 3.99 -26.64
N GLU A 191 6.41 5.22 -26.10
CA GLU A 191 5.46 5.70 -25.08
C GLU A 191 4.03 5.71 -25.65
N GLY A 192 3.36 4.55 -25.58
CA GLY A 192 1.98 4.40 -26.02
C GLY A 192 0.99 4.98 -25.00
N PRO A 193 -0.29 5.13 -25.38
CA PRO A 193 -1.36 5.64 -24.50
C PRO A 193 -1.55 4.80 -23.22
N ILE A 194 -1.14 3.53 -23.23
CA ILE A 194 -1.13 2.65 -22.05
C ILE A 194 -0.10 3.13 -21.01
N SER A 195 1.09 3.52 -21.45
CA SER A 195 2.15 4.03 -20.56
C SER A 195 1.74 5.35 -19.88
N ILE A 196 1.06 6.23 -20.62
CA ILE A 196 0.55 7.52 -20.11
C ILE A 196 -0.55 7.31 -19.08
N ALA A 197 -1.52 6.43 -19.37
CA ALA A 197 -2.64 6.17 -18.47
C ALA A 197 -2.21 5.43 -17.18
N ILE A 198 -1.21 4.55 -17.26
CA ILE A 198 -0.55 3.94 -16.09
C ILE A 198 0.12 5.03 -15.25
N ARG A 199 0.82 5.96 -15.90
CA ARG A 199 1.51 7.07 -15.23
C ARG A 199 0.57 7.98 -14.46
N GLU A 200 -0.52 8.43 -15.08
CA GLU A 200 -1.55 9.26 -14.40
C GLU A 200 -2.17 8.57 -13.18
N THR A 201 -2.29 7.24 -13.21
CA THR A 201 -2.90 6.49 -12.12
C THR A 201 -1.95 6.26 -10.97
N ILE A 202 -0.66 6.08 -11.26
CA ILE A 202 0.39 6.04 -10.26
C ILE A 202 0.52 7.39 -9.56
N GLU A 203 0.42 8.50 -10.30
CA GLU A 203 0.39 9.85 -9.70
C GLU A 203 -0.80 9.99 -8.74
N LYS A 204 -1.99 9.51 -9.11
CA LYS A 204 -3.15 9.48 -8.21
C LYS A 204 -2.94 8.61 -6.96
N ILE A 205 -2.27 7.46 -7.07
CA ILE A 205 -1.92 6.64 -5.90
C ILE A 205 -0.98 7.41 -4.97
N GLY A 206 0.01 8.11 -5.53
CA GLY A 206 0.90 8.99 -4.78
C GLY A 206 0.16 10.11 -4.05
N GLU A 207 -0.78 10.78 -4.72
CA GLU A 207 -1.64 11.81 -4.11
C GLU A 207 -2.54 11.25 -3.00
N ILE A 208 -3.07 10.05 -3.18
CA ILE A 208 -3.87 9.37 -2.17
C ILE A 208 -3.04 9.10 -0.91
N MET A 209 -1.79 8.65 -1.07
CA MET A 209 -0.89 8.44 0.07
C MET A 209 -0.61 9.74 0.83
N LYS A 210 -0.55 10.90 0.16
CA LYS A 210 -0.37 12.21 0.81
C LYS A 210 -1.56 12.64 1.66
N ASN A 211 -2.78 12.28 1.26
CA ASN A 211 -4.02 12.74 1.90
C ASN A 211 -4.44 11.92 3.13
N PHE A 212 -3.59 11.03 3.65
CA PHE A 212 -3.86 10.29 4.89
C PHE A 212 -3.79 11.21 6.11
N PRO A 213 -4.90 11.45 6.83
CA PRO A 213 -4.90 12.41 7.92
C PRO A 213 -3.97 11.99 9.07
N ALA A 214 -3.33 13.01 9.66
CA ALA A 214 -2.42 12.86 10.79
C ALA A 214 -3.18 12.62 12.09
N VAL A 215 -2.79 11.58 12.83
CA VAL A 215 -2.96 11.62 14.28
C VAL A 215 -1.78 12.40 14.83
N THR A 216 -2.07 13.56 15.39
CA THR A 216 -1.10 14.42 16.05
C THR A 216 -0.56 13.72 17.29
N SER A 217 0.68 13.24 17.26
CA SER A 217 1.69 13.48 18.31
C SER A 217 2.99 12.70 18.03
N ASN A 218 4.12 13.38 18.27
CA ASN A 218 5.52 12.99 18.13
C ASN A 218 6.17 12.93 16.72
N PRO A 219 7.38 13.50 16.56
CA PRO A 219 8.12 13.53 15.29
C PRO A 219 8.62 12.15 14.83
N VAL A 220 8.55 11.14 15.71
CA VAL A 220 8.71 9.72 15.37
C VAL A 220 7.66 8.95 16.17
N HIS A 221 6.52 8.65 15.57
CA HIS A 221 5.55 7.79 16.24
C HIS A 221 6.04 6.35 16.14
N LYS A 222 6.75 5.88 17.17
CA LYS A 222 6.75 4.44 17.46
C LYS A 222 5.32 4.08 17.81
N TRP A 223 4.72 3.19 17.04
CA TRP A 223 3.46 2.56 17.43
C TRP A 223 3.72 1.81 18.73
N GLY A 224 3.29 2.41 19.85
CA GLY A 224 3.19 1.72 21.12
C GLY A 224 2.37 0.45 20.93
N ASP A 225 2.71 -0.57 21.71
CA ASP A 225 2.14 -1.91 21.62
C ASP A 225 0.62 -1.90 21.86
N GLU A 226 -0.15 -1.65 20.81
CA GLU A 226 -1.59 -1.82 20.82
C GLU A 226 -1.91 -3.30 20.58
N ILE A 227 -1.84 -4.01 21.70
CA ILE A 227 -2.42 -5.30 22.09
C ILE A 227 -3.02 -6.14 20.95
N ASP A 228 -2.33 -7.26 20.68
CA ASP A 228 -2.83 -8.43 19.96
C ASP A 228 -4.06 -9.02 20.68
N HIS A 229 -5.23 -8.97 20.04
CA HIS A 229 -6.34 -9.88 20.25
C HIS A 229 -6.92 -10.30 18.89
#